data_AF-A0A842VHK9-F1
#
_entry.id   AF-A0A842VHK9-F1
#
_cell.length_a   1.000
_cell.length_b   1.000
_cell.length_c   1.000
_cell.angle_alpha   90.00
_cell.angle_beta   90.00
_cell.angle_gamma   90.00
#
_symmetry.space_group_name_H-M   'P 1'
#
loop_
_entity.id
_entity.type
_entity.pdbx_description
1 polymer ?
#
loop_
_entity_poly.entity_id
_entity_poly.type
_entity_poly.pdbx_seq_one_letter_code
_entity_poly.pdbx_strand_id
1 'polypeptide(L)'
;MVDEYHKFVVEINGEEYEFSLEAHDGDYYLSIDDLGGLADMVPLHREQYDWIKPQIDKIRGVKQTWITRWHIQTESALKKVKRILLKSGYLAF
;
A
#
# COMPACT_ATOMS: atom_id res chain seq x y z
N MET A 1 -4.46 11.24 19.03
CA MET A 1 -3.75 10.20 18.26
C MET A 1 -3.18 10.88 17.03
N VAL A 2 -1.96 10.54 16.63
CA VAL A 2 -1.29 11.21 15.51
C VAL A 2 -1.62 10.41 14.26
N ASP A 3 -2.30 11.04 13.32
CA ASP A 3 -2.44 10.47 11.98
C ASP A 3 -1.05 10.51 11.34
N GLU A 4 -0.53 9.35 10.96
CA GLU A 4 0.76 9.23 10.29
C GLU A 4 0.52 8.87 8.83
N TYR A 5 1.15 9.61 7.92
CA TYR A 5 1.07 9.37 6.49
C TYR A 5 2.47 9.16 5.94
N HIS A 6 2.70 8.03 5.27
CA HIS A 6 3.99 7.67 4.68
C HIS A 6 3.79 7.28 3.21
N LYS A 7 4.54 7.92 2.30
CA LYS A 7 4.60 7.52 0.89
C LYS A 7 5.81 6.64 0.62
N PHE A 8 5.60 5.56 -0.10
CA PHE A 8 6.65 4.67 -0.60
C PHE A 8 6.66 4.71 -2.13
N VAL A 9 7.83 4.97 -2.71
CA VAL A 9 8.05 4.83 -4.15
C VAL A 9 8.71 3.49 -4.38
N VAL A 10 8.15 2.66 -5.25
CA VAL A 10 8.60 1.29 -5.54
C VAL A 10 8.86 1.16 -7.02
N GLU A 11 10.03 0.64 -7.38
CA GLU A 11 10.39 0.33 -8.76
C GLU A 11 9.83 -1.05 -9.15
N ILE A 12 8.99 -1.08 -10.18
CA ILE A 12 8.38 -2.29 -10.74
C ILE A 12 8.63 -2.28 -12.24
N ASN A 13 9.39 -3.26 -12.73
CA ASN A 13 9.76 -3.40 -14.15
C ASN A 13 10.37 -2.13 -14.81
N GLY A 14 11.08 -1.31 -14.02
CA GLY A 14 11.74 -0.09 -14.49
C GLY A 14 10.89 1.18 -14.42
N GLU A 15 9.65 1.08 -13.91
CA GLU A 15 8.76 2.22 -13.66
C GLU A 15 8.57 2.43 -12.14
N GLU A 16 8.40 3.67 -11.72
CA GLU A 16 8.17 4.04 -10.32
C GLU A 16 6.68 4.13 -9.99
N TYR A 17 6.28 3.50 -8.88
CA TYR A 17 4.90 3.48 -8.40
C TYR A 17 4.79 3.92 -6.95
N GLU A 18 3.77 4.71 -6.63
CA GLU A 18 3.53 5.25 -5.29
C GLU A 18 2.53 4.41 -4.48
N PHE A 19 2.91 4.04 -3.26
CA PHE A 19 2.03 3.44 -2.26
C PHE A 19 1.93 4.36 -1.04
N SER A 20 0.73 4.50 -0.51
CA SER A 20 0.47 5.29 0.70
C SER A 20 0.16 4.38 1.88
N LEU A 21 0.80 4.67 3.01
CA LEU A 21 0.61 3.97 4.26
C LEU A 21 0.15 4.95 5.33
N GLU A 22 -1.12 4.83 5.71
CA GLU A 22 -1.80 5.76 6.61
C GLU A 22 -2.09 5.08 7.95
N ALA A 23 -1.99 5.85 9.03
CA ALA A 23 -2.50 5.47 10.34
C ALA A 23 -3.69 6.38 10.70
N HIS A 24 -4.83 5.78 11.04
CA HIS A 24 -6.04 6.46 11.49
C HIS A 24 -6.57 5.75 12.72
N ASP A 25 -6.72 6.46 13.85
CA ASP A 25 -7.27 5.92 15.11
C ASP A 25 -6.64 4.58 15.58
N GLY A 26 -5.35 4.38 15.31
CA GLY A 26 -4.61 3.17 15.66
C GLY A 26 -4.71 2.02 14.66
N ASP A 27 -5.49 2.19 13.58
CA ASP A 27 -5.54 1.29 12.45
C ASP A 27 -4.58 1.75 11.34
N TYR A 28 -3.96 0.78 10.65
CA TYR A 28 -3.05 1.05 9.54
C TYR A 28 -3.67 0.64 8.21
N TYR A 29 -3.49 1.45 7.18
CA TYR A 29 -4.03 1.21 5.84
C TYR A 29 -2.95 1.40 4.79
N LEU A 30 -2.81 0.42 3.90
CA LEU A 30 -2.03 0.56 2.67
C LEU A 30 -3.00 0.88 1.53
N SER A 31 -2.70 1.91 0.74
CA SER A 31 -3.42 2.25 -0.49
C SER A 31 -2.48 2.38 -1.68
N ILE A 32 -3.02 2.03 -2.85
CA ILE A 32 -2.52 2.56 -4.12
C ILE A 32 -3.33 3.84 -4.36
N ASP A 33 -2.66 4.98 -4.42
CA ASP A 33 -3.33 6.26 -4.62
C ASP A 33 -3.86 6.35 -6.06
N ASP A 34 -5.17 6.50 -6.20
CA ASP A 34 -5.77 6.86 -7.48
C ASP A 34 -5.69 8.39 -7.65
N LEU A 35 -5.34 8.85 -8.85
CA LEU A 35 -5.25 10.28 -9.17
C LEU A 35 -6.64 10.91 -9.40
N GLY A 36 -7.65 10.60 -8.58
CA GLY A 36 -8.92 11.33 -8.71
C GLY A 36 -10.20 10.75 -8.12
N GLY A 37 -10.17 9.75 -7.22
CA GLY A 37 -11.37 9.30 -6.51
C GLY A 37 -12.49 8.72 -7.39
N LEU A 38 -12.21 8.47 -8.66
CA LEU A 38 -13.10 7.81 -9.61
C LEU A 38 -12.53 6.44 -9.91
N ALA A 39 -12.87 5.49 -9.03
CA ALA A 39 -12.49 4.08 -9.10
C ALA A 39 -12.79 3.40 -10.47
N ASP A 40 -13.63 4.02 -11.30
CA ASP A 40 -14.07 3.47 -12.58
C ASP A 40 -13.43 4.14 -13.82
N MET A 41 -12.65 5.23 -13.68
CA MET A 41 -12.12 5.98 -14.83
C MET A 41 -10.61 6.20 -14.83
N VAL A 42 -9.94 6.05 -13.68
CA VAL A 42 -8.48 6.07 -13.64
C VAL A 42 -8.01 4.64 -13.89
N PRO A 43 -7.09 4.39 -14.85
CA PRO A 43 -6.51 3.07 -14.98
C PRO A 43 -5.90 2.72 -13.62
N LEU A 44 -6.47 1.71 -12.95
CA LEU A 44 -5.70 0.94 -11.99
C LEU A 44 -4.34 0.71 -12.65
N HIS A 45 -3.25 1.11 -11.98
CA HIS A 45 -1.93 0.63 -12.37
C HIS A 45 -1.94 -0.87 -12.11
N ARG A 46 -2.48 -1.61 -13.08
CA ARG A 46 -2.75 -3.05 -12.97
C ARG A 46 -1.47 -3.77 -12.59
N GLU A 47 -0.35 -3.32 -13.14
CA GLU A 47 0.98 -3.73 -12.78
C GLU A 47 1.31 -3.54 -11.30
N GLN A 48 1.09 -2.34 -10.75
CA GLN A 48 1.28 -2.05 -9.32
C GLN A 48 0.39 -2.94 -8.43
N TYR A 49 -0.87 -3.11 -8.82
CA TYR A 49 -1.82 -3.97 -8.12
C TYR A 49 -1.41 -5.45 -8.16
N ASP A 50 -1.14 -5.97 -9.36
CA ASP A 50 -0.73 -7.35 -9.61
C ASP A 50 0.62 -7.66 -8.94
N TRP A 51 1.47 -6.64 -8.75
CA TRP A 51 2.71 -6.75 -7.99
C TRP A 51 2.46 -6.84 -6.48
N ILE A 52 1.67 -5.93 -5.89
CA ILE A 52 1.53 -5.87 -4.42
C ILE A 52 0.63 -6.97 -3.88
N LYS A 53 -0.51 -7.23 -4.54
CA LYS A 53 -1.57 -8.11 -4.04
C LYS A 53 -1.06 -9.51 -3.64
N PRO A 54 -0.32 -10.25 -4.48
CA PRO A 54 0.14 -11.61 -4.12
C PRO A 54 1.19 -11.62 -2.99
N GLN A 55 1.79 -10.47 -2.67
CA GLN A 55 2.78 -10.35 -1.60
C GLN A 55 2.10 -10.10 -0.25
N ILE A 56 1.09 -9.23 -0.21
CA ILE A 56 0.45 -8.81 1.04
C ILE A 56 -0.74 -9.70 1.45
N ASP A 57 -1.46 -10.31 0.51
CA ASP A 57 -2.58 -11.20 0.83
C ASP A 57 -2.15 -12.48 1.58
N LYS A 58 -0.86 -12.82 1.52
CA LYS A 58 -0.27 -13.94 2.27
C LYS A 58 0.04 -13.59 3.72
N ILE A 59 -0.05 -12.31 4.10
CA ILE A 59 0.29 -11.84 5.43
C ILE A 59 -0.94 -11.96 6.33
N ARG A 60 -0.87 -12.86 7.33
CA ARG A 60 -1.88 -12.91 8.39
C ARG A 60 -2.00 -11.55 9.09
N GLY A 61 -3.22 -11.02 9.17
CA GLY A 61 -3.50 -9.70 9.73
C GLY A 61 -3.50 -8.57 8.68
N VAL A 62 -3.45 -8.89 7.39
CA VAL A 62 -3.80 -7.96 6.30
C VAL A 62 -5.13 -8.40 5.70
N LYS A 63 -6.06 -7.45 5.54
CA LYS A 63 -7.37 -7.67 4.92
C LYS A 63 -7.62 -6.61 3.86
N GLN A 64 -7.93 -7.03 2.64
CA GLN A 64 -8.36 -6.09 1.61
C GLN A 64 -9.74 -5.50 1.98
N THR A 65 -9.83 -4.18 2.07
CA THR A 65 -11.07 -3.45 2.40
C THR A 65 -11.64 -2.72 1.19
N TRP A 66 -10.81 -2.41 0.19
CA TRP A 66 -11.24 -1.86 -1.09
C TRP A 66 -10.37 -2.38 -2.24
N ILE A 67 -10.70 -2.05 -3.50
CA ILE A 67 -9.98 -2.57 -4.67
C ILE A 67 -8.49 -2.26 -4.56
N THR A 68 -8.14 -1.02 -4.20
CA THR A 68 -6.76 -0.55 -4.04
C THR A 68 -6.34 -0.34 -2.59
N ARG A 69 -7.10 -0.84 -1.60
CA ARG A 69 -6.85 -0.57 -0.17
C ARG A 69 -6.88 -1.83 0.70
N TRP A 70 -5.92 -1.92 1.62
CA TRP A 70 -5.78 -2.99 2.59
C TRP A 70 -5.67 -2.44 4.01
N HIS A 71 -6.45 -3.01 4.92
CA HIS A 71 -6.35 -2.80 6.37
C HIS A 71 -5.31 -3.75 6.96
N ILE A 72 -4.43 -3.19 7.78
CA ILE A 72 -3.33 -3.88 8.45
C ILE A 72 -3.63 -3.88 9.95
N GLN A 73 -4.01 -5.05 10.46
CA GLN A 73 -4.64 -5.24 11.76
C GLN A 73 -3.66 -5.49 12.90
N THR A 74 -2.37 -5.70 12.59
CA THR A 74 -1.35 -6.03 13.61
C THR A 74 -0.02 -5.36 13.29
N GLU A 75 0.75 -5.00 14.33
CA GLU A 75 2.10 -4.48 14.16
C GLU A 75 3.04 -5.44 13.40
N SER A 76 2.86 -6.75 13.59
CA SER A 76 3.64 -7.76 12.88
C SER A 76 3.37 -7.72 11.37
N ALA A 77 2.10 -7.55 10.98
CA ALA A 77 1.73 -7.36 9.59
C ALA A 77 2.28 -6.03 9.04
N LEU A 78 2.18 -4.94 9.79
CA LEU A 78 2.72 -3.63 9.41
C LEU A 78 4.23 -3.71 9.13
N LYS A 79 5.00 -4.33 10.00
CA LYS A 79 6.45 -4.53 9.82
C LYS A 79 6.77 -5.33 8.54
N LYS A 80 5.95 -6.33 8.21
CA LYS A 80 6.11 -7.12 6.97
C LYS A 80 5.76 -6.31 5.73
N VAL A 81 4.68 -5.55 5.76
CA VAL A 81 4.27 -4.67 4.65
C VAL A 81 5.34 -3.61 4.38
N LYS A 82 5.81 -2.89 5.42
CA LYS A 82 6.90 -1.92 5.28
C LYS A 82 8.16 -2.55 4.67
N ARG A 83 8.50 -3.78 5.09
CA ARG A 83 9.64 -4.51 4.53
C ARG A 83 9.47 -4.85 3.05
N ILE A 84 8.27 -5.20 2.60
CA ILE A 84 7.99 -5.45 1.18
C ILE A 84 8.22 -4.18 0.36
N LEU A 85 7.64 -3.06 0.79
CA LEU A 85 7.77 -1.77 0.09
C LEU A 85 9.22 -1.29 0.03
N LEU A 86 9.95 -1.36 1.17
CA LEU A 86 11.35 -0.95 1.24
C LEU A 86 12.34 -1.90 0.55
N LYS A 87 11.95 -3.14 0.25
CA LYS A 87 12.82 -4.08 -0.47
C LYS A 87 12.98 -3.70 -1.94
N SER A 88 11.94 -3.09 -2.51
CA SER A 88 11.85 -2.73 -3.93
C SER A 88 11.66 -1.23 -4.13
N GLY A 89 11.91 -0.43 -3.10
CA GLY A 89 11.54 0.97 -3.08
C GLY A 89 12.15 1.73 -1.90
N TYR A 90 11.75 2.98 -1.76
CA TYR A 90 12.19 3.90 -0.72
C TYR A 90 11.03 4.72 -0.17
N LEU A 91 11.23 5.30 1.02
CA LEU A 91 10.28 6.25 1.60
C LEU A 91 10.46 7.62 0.93
N ALA A 92 9.41 8.18 0.36
CA ALA A 92 9.40 9.55 -0.13
C ALA A 92 9.20 10.55 1.03
N PHE A 93 9.93 11.65 0.98
CA PHE A 93 9.93 12.72 1.99
C PHE A 93 8.88 13.78 1.68
#